data_AF-A0A538JY00-F1
#
_entry.id   AF-A0A538JY00-F1
#
_cell.length_a   1.000
_cell.length_b   1.000
_cell.length_c   1.000
_cell.angle_alpha   90.00
_cell.angle_beta   90.00
_cell.angle_gamma   90.00
#
_symmetry.space_group_name_H-M   'P 1'
#
loop_
_entity.id
_entity.type
_entity.pdbx_description
1 polymer ?
#
loop_
_entity_poly.entity_id
_entity_poly.type
_entity_poly.pdbx_seq_one_letter_code
_entity_poly.pdbx_strand_id
1 'polypeptide(L)'
;MANDLDNAAIAQQLEAFAGLLDLSGSSYYTSRAYRRAAETIRETKAPIAELVAAGRVQELRGIGPGIATRLRELVETGRIAELEELEREVQPELVGLGRYLGVGPKRMVEIGRALGVATADEFRAAAREGR
;
A
#
# COMPACT_ATOMS: atom_id res chain seq x y z
N MET A 1 -17.75 -4.89 -17.23
CA MET A 1 -17.92 -5.22 -15.80
C MET A 1 -16.87 -4.41 -15.08
N ALA A 2 -17.23 -3.21 -14.63
CA ALA A 2 -16.34 -2.43 -13.78
C ALA A 2 -16.23 -3.21 -12.47
N ASN A 3 -15.01 -3.50 -12.03
CA ASN A 3 -14.76 -4.06 -10.71
C ASN A 3 -15.43 -3.12 -9.70
N ASP A 4 -16.31 -3.63 -8.83
CA ASP A 4 -17.02 -2.86 -7.79
C ASP A 4 -16.03 -2.41 -6.71
N LEU A 5 -15.05 -1.59 -7.11
CA LEU A 5 -14.09 -0.99 -6.22
C LEU A 5 -14.75 0.25 -5.61
N ASP A 6 -15.38 0.05 -4.47
CA ASP A 6 -16.02 1.12 -3.74
C ASP A 6 -15.01 2.11 -3.14
N ASN A 7 -15.52 3.25 -2.67
CA ASN A 7 -14.68 4.30 -2.09
C ASN A 7 -13.88 3.78 -0.87
N ALA A 8 -14.43 2.82 -0.11
CA ALA A 8 -13.77 2.28 1.06
C ALA A 8 -12.54 1.45 0.66
N ALA A 9 -12.67 0.59 -0.34
CA ALA A 9 -11.57 -0.20 -0.90
C ALA A 9 -10.48 0.71 -1.49
N ILE A 10 -10.86 1.73 -2.27
CA ILE A 10 -9.91 2.70 -2.82
C ILE A 10 -9.13 3.41 -1.70
N ALA A 11 -9.83 3.91 -0.69
CA ALA A 11 -9.19 4.58 0.43
C ALA A 11 -8.24 3.65 1.21
N GLN A 12 -8.63 2.39 1.37
CA GLN A 12 -7.78 1.40 2.05
C GLN A 12 -6.47 1.16 1.30
N GLN A 13 -6.51 1.09 -0.04
CA GLN A 13 -5.31 0.92 -0.87
C GLN A 13 -4.37 2.13 -0.75
N LEU A 14 -4.90 3.36 -0.76
CA LEU A 14 -4.08 4.57 -0.55
C LEU A 14 -3.49 4.65 0.86
N GLU A 15 -4.23 4.18 1.87
CA GLU A 15 -3.74 4.13 3.26
C GLU A 15 -2.62 3.09 3.41
N ALA A 16 -2.77 1.91 2.79
CA ALA A 16 -1.73 0.88 2.74
C ALA A 16 -0.47 1.42 2.07
N PHE A 17 -0.62 2.09 0.94
CA PHE A 17 0.49 2.73 0.23
C PHE A 17 1.19 3.80 1.07
N ALA A 18 0.44 4.64 1.77
CA ALA A 18 1.02 5.61 2.71
C ALA A 18 1.82 4.93 3.84
N GLY A 19 1.30 3.83 4.40
CA GLY A 19 1.98 3.06 5.45
C GLY A 19 3.31 2.47 4.98
N LEU A 20 3.36 1.98 3.74
CA LEU A 20 4.59 1.45 3.17
C LEU A 20 5.60 2.53 2.83
N LEU A 21 5.15 3.68 2.34
CA LEU A 21 6.01 4.86 2.14
C LEU A 21 6.64 5.34 3.45
N ASP A 22 5.91 5.24 4.57
CA ASP A 22 6.45 5.54 5.89
C ASP A 22 7.51 4.51 6.31
N LEU A 23 7.27 3.22 6.04
CA LEU A 23 8.19 2.13 6.38
C LEU A 23 9.46 2.11 5.50
N SER A 24 9.34 2.44 4.22
CA SER A 24 10.47 2.52 3.29
C SER A 24 11.34 3.75 3.53
N GLY A 25 10.83 4.75 4.26
CA GLY A 25 11.52 6.02 4.50
C GLY A 25 11.56 6.95 3.27
N SER A 26 10.73 6.71 2.25
CA SER A 26 10.76 7.46 0.99
C SER A 26 10.49 8.96 1.16
N SER A 27 9.32 9.35 1.70
CA SER A 27 8.97 10.77 1.89
C SER A 27 7.75 10.96 2.78
N TYR A 28 7.96 11.61 3.93
CA TYR A 28 6.90 11.99 4.88
C TYR A 28 5.79 12.85 4.23
N TYR A 29 6.17 13.75 3.32
CA TYR A 29 5.19 14.60 2.64
C TYR A 29 4.29 13.79 1.71
N THR A 30 4.86 12.77 1.06
CA THR A 30 4.15 11.92 0.11
C THR A 30 3.19 10.99 0.83
N SER A 31 3.64 10.30 1.89
CA SER A 31 2.76 9.45 2.71
C SER A 31 1.59 10.25 3.28
N ARG A 32 1.85 11.46 3.81
CA ARG A 32 0.80 12.36 4.32
C ARG A 32 -0.20 12.79 3.24
N ALA A 33 0.25 13.03 2.01
CA ALA A 33 -0.63 13.34 0.89
C ALA A 33 -1.58 12.19 0.58
N TYR A 34 -1.09 10.95 0.54
CA TYR A 34 -1.92 9.77 0.30
C TYR A 34 -2.93 9.51 1.43
N ARG A 35 -2.56 9.70 2.70
CA ARG A 35 -3.52 9.60 3.83
C ARG A 35 -4.66 10.63 3.72
N ARG A 36 -4.33 11.88 3.36
CA ARG A 36 -5.33 12.94 3.14
C ARG A 36 -6.26 12.60 1.98
N ALA A 37 -5.74 12.05 0.88
CA ALA A 37 -6.56 11.60 -0.22
C ALA A 37 -7.49 10.44 0.19
N ALA A 38 -6.99 9.48 0.96
CA ALA A 38 -7.80 8.39 1.49
C ALA A 38 -8.96 8.91 2.37
N GLU A 39 -8.71 9.89 3.22
CA GLU A 39 -9.74 10.59 4.01
C GLU A 39 -10.78 11.28 3.12
N THR A 40 -10.35 12.12 2.17
CA THR A 40 -11.25 12.78 1.21
C THR A 40 -12.13 11.76 0.48
N ILE A 41 -11.56 10.62 0.05
CA ILE A 41 -12.28 9.57 -0.68
C ILE A 41 -13.32 8.90 0.21
N ARG A 42 -13.01 8.60 1.48
CA ARG A 42 -13.97 8.01 2.44
C ARG A 42 -15.17 8.93 2.68
N GLU A 43 -14.94 10.23 2.75
CA GLU A 43 -15.98 11.22 3.01
C GLU A 43 -16.80 11.58 1.76
N THR A 44 -16.28 11.29 0.57
CA THR A 44 -16.94 11.60 -0.70
C THR A 44 -18.10 10.63 -0.93
N LYS A 45 -19.30 11.17 -1.12
CA LYS A 45 -20.52 10.40 -1.38
C LYS A 45 -20.62 9.87 -2.82
N ALA A 46 -20.01 10.58 -3.78
CA ALA A 46 -19.99 10.17 -5.16
C ALA A 46 -19.03 8.98 -5.36
N PRO A 47 -19.32 8.03 -6.26
CA PRO A 47 -18.40 6.95 -6.58
C PRO A 47 -17.09 7.50 -7.16
N ILE A 48 -15.96 7.26 -6.49
CA ILE A 48 -14.65 7.74 -6.95
C ILE A 48 -14.26 7.10 -8.27
N ALA A 49 -14.58 5.82 -8.48
CA ALA A 49 -14.32 5.14 -9.74
C ALA A 49 -14.96 5.87 -10.94
N GLU A 50 -16.17 6.39 -10.78
CA GLU A 50 -16.85 7.18 -11.82
C GLU A 50 -16.19 8.55 -12.03
N LEU A 51 -15.80 9.23 -10.95
CA LEU A 51 -15.07 10.51 -11.06
C LEU A 51 -13.71 10.34 -11.74
N VAL A 52 -13.02 9.22 -11.49
CA VAL A 52 -11.76 8.86 -12.15
C VAL A 52 -12.00 8.62 -13.64
N ALA A 53 -13.00 7.82 -14.00
CA ALA A 53 -13.35 7.54 -15.40
C ALA A 53 -13.76 8.81 -16.17
N ALA A 54 -14.45 9.74 -15.50
CA ALA A 54 -14.83 11.03 -16.06
C ALA A 54 -13.68 12.05 -16.11
N GLY A 55 -12.50 11.75 -15.56
CA GLY A 55 -11.36 12.68 -15.48
C GLY A 55 -11.56 13.83 -14.48
N ARG A 56 -12.52 13.71 -13.57
CA ARG A 56 -12.96 14.75 -12.62
C ARG A 56 -12.44 14.58 -11.21
N VAL A 57 -11.73 13.48 -10.92
CA VAL A 57 -11.23 13.18 -9.56
C VAL A 57 -10.31 14.27 -8.98
N GLN A 58 -9.65 15.06 -9.82
CA GLN A 58 -8.80 16.19 -9.40
C GLN A 58 -9.60 17.42 -8.90
N GLU A 59 -10.92 17.45 -9.11
CA GLU A 59 -11.79 18.47 -8.50
C GLU A 59 -11.88 18.30 -6.97
N LEU A 60 -11.54 17.10 -6.45
CA LEU A 60 -11.56 16.82 -5.02
C LEU A 60 -10.33 17.40 -4.32
N ARG A 61 -10.56 18.05 -3.18
CA ARG A 61 -9.50 18.64 -2.35
C ARG A 61 -8.49 17.57 -1.92
N GLY A 62 -7.21 17.85 -2.15
CA GLY A 62 -6.11 16.97 -1.76
C GLY A 62 -5.76 15.90 -2.80
N ILE A 63 -6.44 15.86 -3.95
CA ILE A 63 -6.13 14.94 -5.05
C ILE A 63 -5.40 15.70 -6.16
N GLY A 64 -4.07 15.68 -6.12
CA GLY A 64 -3.21 16.22 -7.18
C GLY A 64 -2.95 15.22 -8.32
N PRO A 65 -2.18 15.63 -9.36
CA PRO A 65 -1.92 14.81 -10.54
C PRO A 65 -1.32 13.43 -10.23
N GLY A 66 -0.37 13.34 -9.30
CA GLY A 66 0.25 12.06 -8.92
C GLY A 66 -0.76 11.07 -8.32
N ILE A 67 -1.60 11.55 -7.40
CA ILE A 67 -2.64 10.73 -6.76
C ILE A 67 -3.70 10.35 -7.80
N ALA A 68 -4.11 11.28 -8.66
CA ALA A 68 -5.06 11.00 -9.73
C ALA A 68 -4.57 9.91 -10.70
N THR A 69 -3.27 9.90 -11.03
CA THR A 69 -2.65 8.84 -11.83
C THR A 69 -2.75 7.48 -11.12
N ARG A 70 -2.46 7.41 -9.82
CA ARG A 70 -2.57 6.15 -9.05
C ARG A 70 -4.01 5.68 -8.87
N LEU A 71 -4.95 6.60 -8.71
CA LEU A 71 -6.37 6.28 -8.67
C LEU A 71 -6.86 5.70 -10.00
N ARG A 72 -6.40 6.25 -11.13
CA ARG A 72 -6.68 5.69 -12.46
C ARG A 72 -6.14 4.28 -12.61
N GLU A 73 -4.87 4.09 -12.27
CA GLU A 73 -4.21 2.77 -12.28
C GLU A 73 -4.98 1.75 -11.44
N LEU A 74 -5.37 2.14 -10.22
CA LEU A 74 -6.13 1.31 -9.30
C LEU A 74 -7.52 0.95 -9.84
N VAL A 75 -8.24 1.91 -10.43
CA VAL A 75 -9.58 1.67 -10.99
C VAL A 75 -9.52 0.79 -12.25
N GLU A 76 -8.50 0.98 -13.10
CA GLU A 76 -8.35 0.25 -14.36
C GLU A 76 -7.81 -1.17 -14.18
N THR A 77 -6.84 -1.34 -13.28
CA THR A 77 -6.09 -2.60 -13.12
C THR A 77 -6.43 -3.35 -11.83
N GLY A 78 -7.13 -2.70 -10.90
CA GLY A 78 -7.38 -3.21 -9.56
C GLY A 78 -6.19 -3.07 -8.61
N ARG A 79 -5.06 -2.48 -9.04
CA ARG A 79 -3.81 -2.44 -8.26
C ARG A 79 -3.03 -1.16 -8.47
N ILE A 80 -2.07 -0.90 -7.58
CA ILE A 80 -1.06 0.15 -7.75
C ILE A 80 0.29 -0.56 -7.82
N ALA A 81 0.99 -0.51 -8.96
CA ALA A 81 2.23 -1.26 -9.15
C ALA A 81 3.32 -0.86 -8.15
N GLU A 82 3.39 0.43 -7.81
CA GLU A 82 4.34 0.96 -6.82
C GLU A 82 4.05 0.46 -5.40
N LEU A 83 2.77 0.23 -5.07
CA LEU A 83 2.36 -0.38 -3.81
C LEU A 83 2.87 -1.82 -3.72
N GLU A 84 2.60 -2.64 -4.75
CA GLU A 84 3.08 -4.03 -4.80
C GLU A 84 4.60 -4.13 -4.69
N GLU A 85 5.34 -3.21 -5.32
CA GLU A 85 6.79 -3.18 -5.26
C GLU A 85 7.31 -2.83 -3.86
N LEU A 86 6.72 -1.82 -3.22
CA LEU A 86 7.07 -1.46 -1.85
C LEU A 86 6.72 -2.56 -0.85
N GLU A 87 5.61 -3.28 -1.03
CA GLU A 87 5.27 -4.44 -0.20
C GLU A 87 6.37 -5.51 -0.27
N ARG A 88 6.85 -5.82 -1.48
CA ARG A 88 7.97 -6.75 -1.69
C ARG A 88 9.27 -6.25 -1.07
N GLU A 89 9.55 -4.96 -1.18
CA GLU A 89 10.78 -4.37 -0.66
C GLU A 89 10.81 -4.34 0.87
N VAL A 90 9.72 -3.91 1.49
CA VAL A 90 9.59 -3.65 2.92
C VAL A 90 9.26 -4.91 3.72
N GLN A 91 8.58 -5.90 3.11
CA GLN A 91 8.15 -7.15 3.75
C GLN A 91 7.45 -6.89 5.10
N PRO A 92 6.34 -6.13 5.13
CA PRO A 92 5.73 -5.62 6.37
C PRO A 92 5.31 -6.71 7.36
N GLU A 93 4.89 -7.88 6.88
CA GLU A 93 4.58 -9.03 7.73
C GLU A 93 5.81 -9.53 8.47
N LEU A 94 6.93 -9.69 7.76
CA LEU A 94 8.19 -10.07 8.39
C LEU A 94 8.64 -8.99 9.34
N VAL A 95 8.61 -7.72 8.96
CA VAL A 95 8.93 -6.61 9.87
C VAL A 95 8.09 -6.65 11.15
N GLY A 96 6.80 -6.94 11.05
CA GLY A 96 5.90 -7.12 12.18
C GLY A 96 6.31 -8.30 13.07
N LEU A 97 6.59 -9.45 12.46
CA LEU A 97 7.09 -10.64 13.15
C LEU A 97 8.44 -10.38 13.84
N GLY A 98 9.36 -9.72 13.17
CA GLY A 98 10.66 -9.33 13.70
C GLY A 98 10.49 -8.49 14.96
N ARG A 99 9.64 -7.46 14.92
CA ARG A 99 9.33 -6.64 16.10
C ARG A 99 8.80 -7.47 17.27
N TYR A 100 7.90 -8.41 17.01
CA TYR A 100 7.38 -9.34 18.03
C TYR A 100 8.49 -10.21 18.63
N LEU A 101 9.46 -10.65 17.81
CA LEU A 101 10.61 -11.46 18.23
C LEU A 101 11.80 -10.64 18.77
N GLY A 102 11.69 -9.31 18.86
CA GLY A 102 12.80 -8.43 19.27
C GLY A 102 13.89 -8.23 18.20
N VAL A 103 13.60 -8.55 16.94
CA VAL A 103 14.48 -8.37 15.78
C VAL A 103 14.14 -7.06 15.06
N GLY A 104 15.16 -6.24 14.80
CA GLY A 104 14.98 -4.97 14.09
C GLY A 104 14.49 -5.14 12.64
N PRO A 105 13.74 -4.16 12.09
CA PRO A 105 13.10 -4.25 10.78
C PRO A 105 14.10 -4.56 9.65
N LYS A 106 15.23 -3.83 9.61
CA LYS A 106 16.28 -4.04 8.61
C LYS A 106 16.80 -5.49 8.63
N ARG A 107 17.09 -6.01 9.82
CA ARG A 107 17.59 -7.38 9.99
C ARG A 107 16.56 -8.40 9.53
N MET A 108 15.29 -8.14 9.79
CA MET A 108 14.22 -9.05 9.42
C MET A 108 13.98 -9.10 7.90
N VAL A 109 14.08 -7.95 7.21
CA VAL A 109 14.07 -7.89 5.74
C VAL A 109 15.29 -8.60 5.15
N GLU A 110 16.48 -8.42 5.73
CA GLU A 110 17.69 -9.15 5.30
C GLU A 110 17.51 -10.68 5.42
N ILE A 111 16.93 -11.15 6.53
CA ILE A 111 16.64 -12.57 6.74
C ILE A 111 15.60 -13.06 5.73
N GLY A 112 14.51 -12.31 5.52
CA GLY A 112 13.48 -12.62 4.53
C GLY A 112 14.07 -12.79 3.14
N ARG A 113 14.87 -11.82 2.69
CA ARG A 113 15.58 -11.88 1.40
C ARG A 113 16.55 -13.05 1.31
N ALA A 114 17.31 -13.34 2.36
CA ALA A 114 18.26 -14.45 2.39
C ALA A 114 17.55 -15.82 2.32
N LEU A 115 16.38 -15.94 2.94
CA LEU A 115 15.58 -17.18 2.96
C LEU A 115 14.62 -17.31 1.78
N GLY A 116 14.45 -16.26 0.97
CA GLY A 116 13.47 -16.20 -0.11
C GLY A 116 12.03 -16.20 0.40
N VAL A 117 11.77 -15.59 1.56
CA VAL A 117 10.45 -15.52 2.21
C VAL A 117 10.04 -14.07 2.42
N ALA A 118 8.72 -13.82 2.42
CA ALA A 118 8.12 -12.51 2.60
C ALA A 118 6.96 -12.51 3.61
N THR A 119 6.46 -13.68 4.03
CA THR A 119 5.34 -13.81 4.97
C THR A 119 5.72 -14.50 6.27
N ALA A 120 4.93 -14.29 7.32
CA ALA A 120 5.15 -14.94 8.61
C ALA A 120 5.04 -16.48 8.52
N ASP A 121 4.17 -16.98 7.65
CA ASP A 121 3.97 -18.42 7.44
C ASP A 121 5.13 -19.07 6.68
N GLU A 122 5.62 -18.42 5.62
CA GLU A 122 6.83 -18.87 4.92
C GLU A 122 8.05 -18.87 5.85
N PHE A 123 8.19 -17.83 6.68
CA PHE A 123 9.25 -17.76 7.68
C PHE A 123 9.14 -18.91 8.69
N ARG A 124 7.94 -19.20 9.19
CA ARG A 124 7.69 -20.32 10.10
C ARG A 124 8.00 -21.67 9.45
N ALA A 125 7.69 -21.83 8.17
CA ALA A 125 8.04 -23.03 7.41
C ALA A 125 9.57 -23.19 7.28
N ALA A 126 10.28 -22.13 6.88
CA ALA A 126 11.73 -22.13 6.79
C ALA A 126 12.41 -22.50 8.13
N ALA A 127 11.92 -21.94 9.24
CA ALA A 127 12.45 -22.25 10.57
C ALA A 127 12.24 -23.72 10.97
N ARG A 128 11.10 -24.33 10.59
CA ARG A 128 10.82 -25.76 10.82
C ARG A 128 11.70 -26.68 9.97
N GLU A 129 12.12 -26.21 8.80
CA GLU A 129 13.06 -26.89 7.91
C GLU A 129 14.53 -26.74 8.35
N GLY A 130 14.79 -25.96 9.42
CA GLY A 130 16.15 -25.72 9.93
C GLY A 130 16.98 -24.76 9.08
N ARG A 131 16.33 -23.92 8.27
CA ARG A 131 16.97 -22.85 7.49
C ARG A 131 17.12 -21.56 8.28
#